data_AF-A0ABD1CN28-F1
#
_entry.id   AF-A0ABD1CN28-F1
#
_cell.length_a   1.000
_cell.length_b   1.000
_cell.length_c   1.000
_cell.angle_alpha   90.00
_cell.angle_beta   90.00
_cell.angle_gamma   90.00
#
_symmetry.space_group_name_H-M   'P 1'
#
loop_
_entity.id
_entity.type
_entity.pdbx_description
1 polymer ?
#
loop_
_entity_poly.entity_id
_entity_poly.type
_entity_poly.pdbx_seq_one_letter_code
_entity_poly.pdbx_strand_id
1 'polypeptide(L)'
;MDTNMRNVQHSYDECPDLVFNFVKQISKDFPKKFSDVVRSDARDLARERFLEEIWKRKKVKGRSIEADLRGLGASMDWVREYFTMDDRQSRVVREAFVRLLEAGLIYRKKTLVNWSCSLGSAISDIEVENVEINGPTTVSGYQRKVTFG
;
A
#
# COMPACT_ATOMS: atom_id res chain seq x y z
N MET A 1 -1.65 25.58 -32.57
CA MET A 1 -2.14 24.18 -32.63
C MET A 1 -2.04 23.66 -31.22
N ASP A 2 -3.10 23.92 -30.45
CA ASP A 2 -3.14 23.71 -29.01
C ASP A 2 -3.61 22.29 -28.70
N THR A 3 -2.67 21.37 -28.52
CA THR A 3 -2.97 20.03 -28.00
C THR A 3 -3.02 20.09 -26.47
N ASN A 4 -4.22 20.39 -26.01
CA ASN A 4 -4.82 20.18 -24.71
C ASN A 4 -4.03 19.26 -23.72
N MET A 5 -3.28 19.87 -22.79
CA MET A 5 -2.61 19.19 -21.66
C MET A 5 -3.57 18.69 -20.56
N ARG A 6 -4.90 18.80 -20.75
CA ARG A 6 -5.89 18.35 -19.75
C ARG A 6 -6.11 16.83 -19.71
N ASN A 7 -5.65 16.09 -20.72
CA ASN A 7 -5.86 14.63 -20.79
C ASN A 7 -4.80 13.79 -20.06
N VAL A 8 -3.72 14.40 -19.58
CA VAL A 8 -2.67 13.67 -18.84
C VAL A 8 -3.05 13.50 -17.37
N GLN A 9 -3.78 14.46 -16.80
CA GLN A 9 -4.17 14.45 -15.39
C GLN A 9 -5.14 13.30 -15.05
N HIS A 10 -6.07 12.98 -15.96
CA HIS A 10 -7.12 12.00 -15.70
C HIS A 10 -6.61 10.55 -15.56
N SER A 11 -5.39 10.27 -16.04
CA SER A 11 -4.77 8.94 -15.95
C SER A 11 -4.13 8.62 -14.59
N TYR A 12 -3.90 9.65 -13.77
CA TYR A 12 -3.31 9.47 -12.43
C TYR A 12 -4.37 9.24 -11.34
N ASP A 13 -5.64 9.55 -11.62
CA ASP A 13 -6.75 9.39 -10.67
C ASP A 13 -7.23 7.92 -10.54
N GLU A 14 -6.89 7.04 -11.49
CA GLU A 14 -7.26 5.60 -11.45
C GLU A 14 -6.14 4.69 -10.87
N CYS A 15 -4.96 5.23 -10.57
CA CYS A 15 -3.79 4.45 -10.14
C CYS A 15 -3.50 4.37 -8.61
N PRO A 16 -4.18 5.07 -7.68
CA PRO A 16 -4.00 4.82 -6.24
C PRO A 16 -4.56 3.45 -5.80
N ASP A 17 -5.51 2.92 -6.57
CA ASP A 17 -6.29 1.75 -6.21
C ASP A 17 -5.52 0.43 -6.31
N LEU A 18 -4.48 0.33 -7.15
CA LEU A 18 -3.83 -0.96 -7.38
C LEU A 18 -3.00 -1.45 -6.17
N VAL A 19 -2.36 -0.54 -5.42
CA VAL A 19 -1.59 -0.91 -4.22
C VAL A 19 -2.50 -1.16 -3.03
N PHE A 20 -3.52 -0.32 -2.85
CA PHE A 20 -4.48 -0.46 -1.76
C PHE A 20 -5.39 -1.68 -1.95
N ASN A 21 -5.86 -1.91 -3.18
CA ASN A 21 -6.57 -3.14 -3.52
C ASN A 21 -5.64 -4.35 -3.49
N PHE A 22 -4.34 -4.24 -3.78
CA PHE A 22 -3.41 -5.34 -3.58
C PHE A 22 -3.28 -5.74 -2.10
N VAL A 23 -3.14 -4.78 -1.17
CA VAL A 23 -3.10 -5.08 0.27
C VAL A 23 -4.44 -5.60 0.79
N LYS A 24 -5.57 -5.01 0.35
CA LYS A 24 -6.92 -5.51 0.69
C LYS A 24 -7.21 -6.89 0.10
N GLN A 25 -6.79 -7.16 -1.12
CA GLN A 25 -6.95 -8.44 -1.81
C GLN A 25 -6.06 -9.51 -1.20
N ILE A 26 -4.81 -9.16 -0.84
CA ILE A 26 -3.96 -10.00 0.00
C ILE A 26 -4.68 -10.31 1.32
N SER A 27 -5.18 -9.30 2.03
CA SER A 27 -5.88 -9.51 3.29
C SER A 27 -7.16 -10.36 3.16
N LYS A 28 -7.86 -10.31 2.01
CA LYS A 28 -9.08 -11.10 1.73
C LYS A 28 -8.78 -12.52 1.26
N ASP A 29 -7.73 -12.72 0.47
CA ASP A 29 -7.30 -14.02 -0.06
C ASP A 29 -6.39 -14.77 0.91
N PHE A 30 -5.93 -14.12 1.97
CA PHE A 30 -5.19 -14.77 3.03
C PHE A 30 -6.12 -15.74 3.78
N PRO A 31 -5.75 -17.03 3.92
CA PRO A 31 -6.62 -18.01 4.54
C PRO A 31 -6.93 -17.60 5.99
N LYS A 32 -8.21 -17.68 6.39
CA LYS A 32 -8.69 -17.45 7.77
C LYS A 32 -7.89 -18.18 8.85
N LYS A 33 -7.14 -19.24 8.49
CA LYS A 33 -6.22 -19.97 9.38
C LYS A 33 -5.06 -19.12 9.92
N PHE A 34 -4.74 -17.97 9.33
CA PHE A 34 -3.59 -17.16 9.74
C PHE A 34 -3.91 -16.18 10.87
N SER A 35 -5.16 -15.74 11.03
CA SER A 35 -5.56 -14.89 12.17
C SER A 35 -5.40 -15.60 13.52
N ASP A 36 -5.43 -16.94 13.52
CA ASP A 36 -5.27 -17.76 14.72
C ASP A 36 -3.81 -17.90 15.16
N VAL A 37 -2.85 -17.74 14.24
CA VAL A 37 -1.41 -17.86 14.50
C VAL A 37 -0.83 -16.59 15.17
N VAL A 38 -1.49 -15.44 15.01
CA VAL A 38 -1.04 -14.15 15.56
C VAL A 38 -1.16 -14.09 17.10
N ARG A 39 -1.78 -15.10 17.74
CA ARG A 39 -2.11 -15.09 19.18
C ARG A 39 -1.09 -15.74 20.13
N SER A 40 0.01 -16.32 19.66
CA SER A 40 1.04 -16.92 20.54
C SER A 40 2.46 -16.78 19.98
N ASP A 41 3.48 -17.20 20.76
CA ASP A 41 4.94 -17.08 20.55
C ASP A 41 5.50 -17.61 19.20
N ALA A 42 4.63 -17.98 18.25
CA ALA A 42 4.92 -18.33 16.86
C ALA A 42 4.84 -17.12 15.89
N ARG A 43 4.88 -15.88 16.41
CA ARG A 43 4.69 -14.66 15.61
C ARG A 43 5.77 -14.46 14.53
N ASP A 44 7.01 -14.86 14.81
CA ASP A 44 8.11 -14.74 13.86
C ASP A 44 7.99 -15.77 12.72
N LEU A 45 7.65 -17.03 13.05
CA LEU A 45 7.35 -18.07 12.06
C LEU A 45 6.14 -17.70 11.18
N ALA A 46 5.15 -17.03 11.76
CA ALA A 46 4.05 -16.46 11.01
C ALA A 46 4.56 -15.38 10.05
N ARG A 47 5.35 -14.43 10.55
CA ARG A 47 5.89 -13.32 9.75
C ARG A 47 6.73 -13.80 8.58
N GLU A 48 7.59 -14.80 8.76
CA GLU A 48 8.41 -15.37 7.69
C GLU A 48 7.56 -15.97 6.57
N ARG A 49 6.60 -16.84 6.93
CA ARG A 49 5.66 -17.42 5.95
C ARG A 49 4.81 -16.37 5.24
N PHE A 50 4.42 -15.32 5.95
CA PHE A 50 3.70 -14.19 5.39
C PHE A 50 4.54 -13.44 4.34
N LEU A 51 5.82 -13.18 4.66
CA LEU A 51 6.75 -12.54 3.74
C LEU A 51 7.00 -13.40 2.50
N GLU A 52 7.16 -14.70 2.66
CA GLU A 52 7.30 -15.64 1.52
C GLU A 52 6.13 -15.54 0.54
N GLU A 53 4.90 -15.52 1.06
CA GLU A 53 3.70 -15.41 0.22
C GLU A 53 3.59 -14.05 -0.48
N ILE A 54 3.94 -12.94 0.21
CA ILE A 54 4.03 -11.62 -0.42
C ILE A 54 5.02 -11.63 -1.58
N TRP A 55 6.21 -12.18 -1.37
CA TRP A 55 7.25 -12.25 -2.41
C TRP A 55 6.81 -13.11 -3.59
N LYS A 56 6.11 -14.22 -3.33
CA LYS A 56 5.51 -15.05 -4.38
C LYS A 56 4.49 -14.25 -5.19
N ARG A 57 3.58 -13.52 -4.54
CA ARG A 57 2.60 -12.67 -5.22
C ARG A 57 3.24 -11.53 -5.99
N LYS A 58 4.28 -10.88 -5.45
CA LYS A 58 5.08 -9.87 -6.17
C LYS A 58 5.64 -10.43 -7.46
N LYS A 59 6.23 -11.64 -7.44
CA LYS A 59 6.78 -12.28 -8.64
C LYS A 59 5.72 -12.59 -9.70
N VAL A 60 4.53 -13.01 -9.28
CA VAL A 60 3.42 -13.28 -10.22
C VAL A 60 2.91 -11.96 -10.83
N LYS A 61 2.59 -10.97 -9.99
CA LYS A 61 2.04 -9.70 -10.47
C LYS A 61 3.06 -8.88 -11.26
N GLY A 62 4.32 -8.86 -10.83
CA GLY A 62 5.41 -8.17 -11.54
C GLY A 62 5.59 -8.70 -12.96
N ARG A 63 5.60 -10.03 -13.17
CA ARG A 63 5.68 -10.62 -14.51
C ARG A 63 4.47 -10.25 -15.39
N SER A 64 3.27 -10.17 -14.82
CA SER A 64 2.09 -9.72 -15.55
C SER A 64 2.25 -8.27 -16.02
N ILE A 65 2.64 -7.37 -15.12
CA ILE A 65 2.84 -5.94 -15.44
C ILE A 65 3.94 -5.77 -16.50
N GLU A 66 5.05 -6.52 -16.38
CA GLU A 66 6.12 -6.49 -17.38
C GLU A 66 5.62 -6.94 -18.76
N ALA A 67 4.85 -8.03 -18.83
CA ALA A 67 4.28 -8.53 -20.07
C ALA A 67 3.30 -7.52 -20.69
N ASP A 68 2.45 -6.89 -19.88
CA ASP A 68 1.52 -5.87 -20.31
C ASP A 68 2.26 -4.65 -20.91
N LEU A 69 3.29 -4.15 -20.21
CA LEU A 69 4.10 -3.02 -20.67
C LEU A 69 4.88 -3.33 -21.95
N ARG A 70 5.43 -4.54 -22.09
CA ARG A 70 6.06 -4.99 -23.33
C ARG A 70 5.07 -5.10 -24.47
N GLY A 71 3.86 -5.60 -24.20
CA GLY A 71 2.77 -5.68 -25.17
C GLY A 71 2.33 -4.29 -25.69
N LEU A 72 2.40 -3.27 -24.83
CA LEU A 72 2.18 -1.87 -25.20
C LEU A 72 3.35 -1.22 -25.96
N GLY A 73 4.47 -1.93 -26.13
CA GLY A 73 5.66 -1.41 -26.82
C GLY A 73 6.51 -0.47 -25.98
N ALA A 74 6.46 -0.54 -24.65
CA ALA A 74 7.26 0.31 -23.77
C ALA A 74 8.78 0.04 -23.94
N SER A 75 9.53 1.09 -24.30
CA SER A 75 10.99 1.04 -24.53
C SER A 75 11.80 1.27 -23.24
N MET A 76 11.50 0.51 -22.19
CA MET A 76 12.19 0.61 -20.90
C MET A 76 13.49 -0.21 -20.86
N ASP A 77 14.44 0.19 -20.00
CA ASP A 77 15.66 -0.59 -19.73
C ASP A 77 15.35 -1.74 -18.75
N TRP A 78 14.85 -2.84 -19.31
CA TRP A 78 14.48 -4.05 -18.56
C TRP A 78 15.65 -4.72 -17.84
N VAL A 79 16.89 -4.47 -18.27
CA VAL A 79 18.08 -5.05 -17.64
C VAL A 79 18.36 -4.38 -16.29
N ARG A 80 17.86 -3.16 -16.09
CA ARG A 80 18.02 -2.37 -14.86
C ARG A 80 16.75 -2.27 -14.02
N GLU A 81 15.79 -3.16 -14.23
CA GLU A 81 14.60 -3.23 -13.38
C GLU A 81 15.01 -3.46 -11.92
N TYR A 82 14.39 -2.71 -11.01
CA TYR A 82 14.45 -2.95 -9.57
C TYR A 82 13.11 -2.63 -8.94
N PHE A 83 12.86 -3.22 -7.78
CA PHE A 83 11.67 -3.01 -6.97
C PHE A 83 11.97 -2.17 -5.72
N THR A 84 10.93 -1.57 -5.15
CA THR A 84 11.07 -0.63 -4.03
C THR A 84 11.58 -1.27 -2.75
N MET A 85 11.41 -2.58 -2.62
CA MET A 85 11.90 -3.37 -1.49
C MET A 85 13.18 -4.17 -1.80
N ASP A 86 13.79 -4.00 -2.97
CA ASP A 86 15.07 -4.66 -3.27
C ASP A 86 16.19 -4.08 -2.39
N ASP A 87 17.25 -4.85 -2.14
CA ASP A 87 18.34 -4.47 -1.25
C ASP A 87 19.00 -3.13 -1.63
N ARG A 88 19.15 -2.90 -2.95
CA ARG A 88 19.70 -1.65 -3.49
C ARG A 88 18.85 -0.45 -3.10
N GLN A 89 17.54 -0.51 -3.32
CA GLN A 89 16.62 0.59 -2.98
C GLN A 89 16.47 0.75 -1.47
N SER A 90 16.35 -0.35 -0.73
CA SER A 90 16.23 -0.35 0.72
C SER A 90 17.41 0.35 1.40
N ARG A 91 18.63 0.19 0.86
CA ARG A 91 19.82 0.90 1.35
C ARG A 91 19.72 2.42 1.13
N VAL A 92 19.25 2.85 -0.03
CA VAL A 92 19.08 4.28 -0.37
C VAL A 92 18.01 4.93 0.51
N VAL A 93 16.88 4.27 0.73
CA VAL A 93 15.82 4.79 1.61
C VAL A 93 16.32 4.94 3.04
N ARG A 94 17.08 3.96 3.55
CA ARG A 94 17.69 4.03 4.89
C ARG A 94 18.67 5.20 5.02
N GLU A 95 19.51 5.40 4.02
CA GLU A 95 20.43 6.53 3.98
C GLU A 95 19.68 7.87 3.98
N ALA A 96 18.67 8.02 3.11
CA ALA A 96 17.85 9.23 3.04
C ALA A 96 17.19 9.52 4.40
N PHE A 97 16.67 8.50 5.07
CA PHE A 97 16.08 8.64 6.41
C PHE A 97 17.09 9.14 7.44
N VAL A 98 18.30 8.56 7.48
CA VAL A 98 19.37 8.99 8.41
C VAL A 98 19.80 10.43 8.13
N ARG A 99 20.00 10.81 6.87
CA ARG A 99 20.37 12.18 6.49
C ARG A 99 19.31 13.20 6.93
N LEU A 100 18.03 12.88 6.74
CA LEU A 100 16.93 13.76 7.16
C LEU A 100 16.79 13.84 8.68
N LEU A 101 17.12 12.75 9.39
CA LEU A 101 17.18 12.73 10.85
C LEU A 101 18.34 13.60 11.38
N GLU A 102 19.53 13.46 10.81
CA GLU A 102 20.71 14.26 11.15
C GLU A 102 20.52 15.76 10.85
N ALA A 103 19.79 16.09 9.79
CA ALA A 103 19.40 17.45 9.46
C ALA A 103 18.30 18.04 10.37
N GLY A 104 17.74 17.24 11.30
CA GLY A 104 16.67 17.68 12.20
C GLY A 104 15.28 17.82 11.56
N LEU A 105 15.09 17.27 10.35
CA LEU A 105 13.81 17.34 9.62
C LEU A 105 12.85 16.21 9.99
N ILE A 106 13.37 15.10 10.51
CA ILE A 106 12.58 13.98 11.04
C ILE A 106 12.69 13.98 12.56
N TYR A 107 11.56 13.82 13.23
CA TYR A 107 11.51 13.69 14.69
C TYR A 107 10.37 12.76 15.11
N ARG A 108 10.41 12.30 16.37
CA ARG A 108 9.36 11.46 16.97
C ARG A 108 8.61 12.24 18.04
N LYS A 109 7.29 12.37 17.89
CA LYS A 109 6.40 13.01 18.87
C LYS A 109 5.11 12.19 19.02
N LYS A 110 4.49 12.26 20.20
CA LYS A 110 3.13 11.76 20.42
C LYS A 110 2.14 12.82 19.94
N THR A 111 1.35 12.50 18.92
CA THR A 111 0.32 13.36 18.34
C THR A 111 -0.90 12.53 17.98
N LEU A 112 -2.04 13.20 17.75
CA LEU A 112 -3.19 12.55 17.11
C LEU A 112 -2.80 12.15 15.69
N VAL A 113 -3.18 10.93 15.30
CA VAL A 113 -2.92 10.37 13.97
C VAL A 113 -4.19 9.72 13.45
N ASN A 114 -4.35 9.69 12.14
CA ASN A 114 -5.38 8.89 11.50
C ASN A 114 -5.04 7.41 11.69
N TRP A 115 -5.94 6.64 12.29
CA TRP A 115 -5.74 5.23 12.60
C TRP A 115 -6.73 4.36 11.84
N SER A 116 -6.23 3.42 11.04
CA SER A 116 -7.06 2.44 10.35
C SER A 116 -7.22 1.18 11.20
N CYS A 117 -8.43 0.94 11.69
CA CYS A 117 -8.77 -0.27 12.45
C CYS A 117 -8.64 -1.56 11.62
N SER A 118 -8.89 -1.49 10.32
CA SER A 118 -8.80 -2.64 9.42
C SER A 118 -7.35 -3.04 9.14
N LEU A 119 -6.44 -2.07 9.04
CA LEU A 119 -5.02 -2.32 8.79
C LEU A 119 -4.21 -2.50 10.08
N GLY A 120 -4.70 -1.97 11.20
CA GLY A 120 -3.95 -1.92 12.45
C GLY A 120 -2.72 -1.02 12.38
N SER A 121 -2.80 0.07 11.60
CA SER A 121 -1.71 1.02 11.36
C SER A 121 -2.20 2.46 11.32
N ALA A 122 -1.29 3.39 11.63
CA ALA A 122 -1.47 4.78 11.28
C ALA A 122 -1.39 4.94 9.74
N ILE A 123 -2.17 5.89 9.22
CA ILE A 123 -2.22 6.27 7.80
C ILE A 123 -1.97 7.76 7.66
N SER A 124 -1.39 8.18 6.53
CA SER A 124 -1.10 9.59 6.28
C SER A 124 -2.37 10.37 5.90
N ASP A 125 -2.37 11.70 6.09
CA ASP A 125 -3.54 12.53 5.74
C ASP A 125 -3.91 12.42 4.25
N ILE A 126 -2.92 12.23 3.37
CA ILE A 126 -3.14 12.05 1.93
C ILE A 126 -3.75 10.69 1.57
N GLU A 127 -3.71 9.71 2.47
CA GLU A 127 -4.36 8.40 2.30
C GLU A 127 -5.82 8.41 2.81
N VAL A 128 -6.29 9.52 3.38
CA VAL A 128 -7.65 9.65 3.91
C VAL A 128 -8.55 10.35 2.90
N GLU A 129 -9.55 9.62 2.43
CA GLU A 129 -10.65 10.19 1.65
C GLU A 129 -11.70 10.79 2.60
N ASN A 130 -11.99 12.08 2.41
CA ASN A 130 -13.04 12.77 3.17
C ASN A 130 -14.35 12.72 2.38
N VAL A 131 -15.37 12.09 2.96
CA VAL A 131 -16.69 11.99 2.37
C VAL A 131 -17.67 12.81 3.20
N GLU A 132 -18.32 13.78 2.58
CA GLU A 132 -19.40 14.54 3.21
C GLU A 132 -20.66 13.69 3.34
N ILE A 133 -21.29 13.75 4.51
CA ILE A 133 -22.45 12.94 4.84
C ILE A 133 -23.60 13.87 5.24
N ASN A 134 -24.71 13.83 4.50
CA ASN A 134 -25.87 14.70 4.70
C ASN A 134 -26.86 14.21 5.80
N GLY A 135 -26.48 13.18 6.56
CA GLY A 135 -27.31 12.60 7.63
C GLY A 135 -26.81 11.24 8.10
N PRO A 136 -27.50 10.60 9.06
CA PRO A 136 -27.04 9.35 9.67
C PRO A 136 -26.85 8.25 8.63
N THR A 137 -25.60 7.86 8.41
CA THR A 137 -25.20 6.88 7.40
C THR A 137 -24.76 5.60 8.06
N THR A 138 -25.21 4.46 7.52
CA THR A 138 -24.83 3.16 8.07
C THR A 138 -23.41 2.82 7.65
N VAL A 139 -22.54 2.58 8.62
CA VAL A 139 -21.15 2.19 8.38
C VAL A 139 -21.11 0.70 8.03
N SER A 140 -20.54 0.37 6.87
CA SER A 140 -20.38 -1.02 6.43
C SER A 140 -19.24 -1.71 7.19
N GLY A 141 -19.36 -3.03 7.42
CA GLY A 141 -18.30 -3.84 8.05
C GLY A 141 -18.55 -4.23 9.51
N TYR A 142 -19.64 -3.77 10.14
CA TYR A 142 -20.06 -4.22 11.47
C TYR A 142 -21.22 -5.21 11.38
N GLN A 143 -21.21 -6.25 12.23
CA GLN A 143 -22.32 -7.21 12.32
C GLN A 143 -23.63 -6.57 12.80
N ARG A 144 -23.52 -5.53 13.64
CA ARG A 144 -24.65 -4.71 14.08
C ARG A 144 -24.74 -3.47 13.20
N LYS A 145 -25.96 -3.01 12.94
CA LYS A 145 -26.20 -1.74 12.23
C LYS A 145 -25.65 -0.59 13.09
N VAL A 146 -24.54 -0.01 12.67
CA VAL A 146 -23.95 1.18 13.30
C VAL A 146 -24.20 2.35 12.35
N THR A 147 -24.83 3.41 12.85
CA THR A 147 -24.98 4.68 12.14
C THR A 147 -23.90 5.66 12.60
N PHE A 148 -23.38 6.44 11.65
CA PHE A 148 -22.41 7.51 11.85
C PHE A 148 -22.93 8.76 11.15
N GLY A 149 -22.84 9.93 11.81
CA GLY A 149 -23.52 11.16 11.39
C GLY A 149 -24.77 11.43 12.20
#